data_AF-C7J810-F1
#
_entry.id   AF-C7J810-F1
#
_cell.length_a   1.000
_cell.length_b   1.000
_cell.length_c   1.000
_cell.angle_alpha   90.00
_cell.angle_beta   90.00
_cell.angle_gamma   90.00
#
_symmetry.space_group_name_H-M   'P 1'
#
loop_
_entity.id
_entity.type
_entity.pdbx_description
1 polymer ?
#
loop_
_entity_poly.entity_id
_entity_poly.type
_entity_poly.pdbx_seq_one_letter_code
_entity_poly.pdbx_strand_id
1 'polypeptide(L)'
;MNSGSFSLSSAYNLFFLARTHSLCGELIWQTRAPSLVKFFMWSATKGRCITADNLQKRGWPHHSSCSLCQGIQENCHQSSV
;
A
#
# COMPACT_ATOMS: atom_id res chain seq x y z
N MET A 1 -38.40 -13.65 0.05
CA MET A 1 -36.95 -13.79 0.34
C MET A 1 -36.21 -13.67 -0.97
N ASN A 2 -35.59 -12.51 -1.26
CA ASN A 2 -34.84 -12.33 -2.49
C ASN A 2 -33.48 -13.02 -2.33
N SER A 3 -33.36 -14.24 -2.86
CA SER A 3 -32.08 -14.90 -3.07
C SER A 3 -31.30 -14.09 -4.10
N GLY A 4 -30.46 -13.16 -3.63
CA GLY A 4 -29.57 -12.40 -4.51
C GLY A 4 -28.65 -13.36 -5.23
N SER A 5 -28.89 -13.55 -6.53
CA SER A 5 -28.06 -14.43 -7.36
C SER A 5 -26.68 -13.77 -7.54
N PHE A 6 -25.66 -14.37 -6.95
CA PHE A 6 -24.28 -13.98 -7.22
C PHE A 6 -23.90 -14.44 -8.63
N SER A 7 -23.39 -13.51 -9.44
CA SER A 7 -22.82 -13.82 -10.75
C SER A 7 -21.40 -13.28 -10.81
N LEU A 8 -20.47 -14.11 -11.28
CA LEU A 8 -19.09 -13.72 -11.53
C LEU A 8 -19.02 -12.50 -12.45
N SER A 9 -19.86 -12.43 -13.48
CA SER A 9 -19.90 -11.29 -14.40
C SER A 9 -20.24 -9.98 -13.67
N SER A 10 -21.24 -10.01 -12.78
CA SER A 10 -21.62 -8.83 -11.98
C SER A 10 -20.49 -8.43 -11.02
N ALA A 11 -19.87 -9.39 -10.34
CA ALA A 11 -18.76 -9.14 -9.43
C ALA A 11 -17.55 -8.51 -10.15
N TYR A 12 -17.12 -9.07 -11.28
CA TYR A 12 -16.00 -8.54 -12.06
C TYR A 12 -16.29 -7.14 -12.63
N ASN A 13 -17.52 -6.89 -13.09
CA ASN A 13 -17.92 -5.56 -13.52
C ASN A 13 -17.83 -4.53 -12.39
N LEU A 14 -18.30 -4.89 -11.19
CA LEU A 14 -18.17 -4.01 -10.02
C LEU A 14 -16.71 -3.75 -9.66
N PHE A 15 -15.84 -4.76 -9.71
CA PHE A 15 -14.41 -4.57 -9.48
C PHE A 15 -13.75 -3.68 -10.53
N PHE A 16 -14.17 -3.80 -11.79
CA PHE A 16 -13.67 -2.94 -12.86
C PHE A 16 -14.13 -1.49 -12.68
N LEU A 17 -15.41 -1.27 -12.36
CA LEU A 17 -15.96 0.06 -12.10
C LEU A 17 -15.37 0.70 -10.84
N ALA A 18 -15.13 -0.10 -9.80
CA ALA A 18 -14.48 0.34 -8.56
C ALA A 18 -12.96 0.48 -8.69
N ARG A 19 -12.39 0.31 -9.89
CA ARG A 19 -10.96 0.48 -10.13
C ARG A 19 -10.57 1.93 -9.85
N THR A 20 -9.89 2.15 -8.74
CA THR A 20 -9.28 3.44 -8.43
C THR A 20 -8.06 3.64 -9.31
N HIS A 21 -8.06 4.71 -10.12
CA HIS A 21 -6.89 5.09 -10.90
C HIS A 21 -5.77 5.49 -9.93
N SER A 22 -4.77 4.61 -9.77
CA SER A 22 -3.57 4.95 -9.02
C SER A 22 -2.69 5.83 -9.91
N LEU A 23 -2.46 7.08 -9.50
CA LEU A 23 -1.66 8.06 -10.25
C LEU A 23 -0.30 7.51 -10.71
N CYS A 24 0.33 6.66 -9.90
CA CYS A 24 1.63 6.07 -10.24
C CYS A 24 1.55 4.61 -10.74
N GLY A 25 0.36 4.01 -10.82
CA GLY A 25 0.22 2.59 -11.14
C GLY A 25 0.74 2.23 -12.52
N GLU A 26 0.35 3.02 -13.53
CA GLU A 26 0.87 2.83 -14.90
C GLU A 26 2.38 3.00 -14.94
N LEU A 27 2.91 4.05 -14.30
CA LEU A 27 4.35 4.30 -14.21
C LEU A 27 5.08 3.09 -13.61
N ILE A 28 4.63 2.57 -12.47
CA ILE A 28 5.22 1.42 -11.78
C ILE A 28 5.33 0.21 -12.72
N TRP A 29 4.23 -0.14 -13.39
CA TRP A 29 4.16 -1.34 -14.20
C TRP A 29 4.88 -1.19 -15.55
N GLN A 30 4.92 0.01 -16.12
CA GLN A 30 5.64 0.33 -17.36
C GLN A 30 7.16 0.43 -17.18
N THR A 31 7.67 0.63 -15.95
CA THR A 31 9.12 0.66 -15.71
C THR A 31 9.81 -0.64 -16.15
N ARG A 32 11.10 -0.56 -16.47
CA ARG A 32 11.96 -1.75 -16.68
C ARG A 32 12.53 -2.33 -15.37
N ALA A 33 12.02 -1.91 -14.22
CA ALA A 33 12.50 -2.38 -12.93
C ALA A 33 12.16 -3.87 -12.71
N PRO A 34 12.94 -4.59 -11.89
CA PRO A 34 12.57 -5.94 -11.45
C PRO A 34 11.19 -5.99 -10.79
N SER A 35 10.52 -7.14 -10.89
CA SER A 35 9.16 -7.34 -10.34
C SER A 35 9.07 -6.99 -8.85
N LEU A 36 10.08 -7.35 -8.06
CA LEU A 36 10.15 -7.03 -6.64
C LEU A 36 10.09 -5.52 -6.37
N VAL A 37 10.80 -4.72 -7.19
CA VAL A 37 10.80 -3.26 -7.08
C VAL A 37 9.44 -2.70 -7.46
N LYS A 38 8.79 -3.24 -8.49
CA LYS A 38 7.43 -2.84 -8.88
C LYS A 38 6.42 -3.12 -7.77
N PHE A 39 6.47 -4.31 -7.16
CA PHE A 39 5.60 -4.68 -6.04
C PHE A 39 5.83 -3.80 -4.81
N PHE A 40 7.08 -3.50 -4.50
CA PHE A 40 7.42 -2.57 -3.43
C PHE A 40 6.84 -1.18 -3.70
N MET A 41 7.06 -0.63 -4.89
CA MET A 41 6.58 0.71 -5.23
C MET A 41 5.04 0.76 -5.28
N TRP A 42 4.38 -0.27 -5.81
CA TRP A 42 2.92 -0.39 -5.74
C TRP A 42 2.42 -0.40 -4.29
N SER A 43 3.06 -1.17 -3.41
CA SER A 43 2.73 -1.19 -1.98
C SER A 43 2.95 0.18 -1.33
N ALA A 44 4.01 0.90 -1.71
CA ALA A 44 4.31 2.24 -1.23
C ALA A 44 3.22 3.24 -1.62
N THR A 45 2.77 3.23 -2.88
CA THR A 45 1.69 4.13 -3.34
C THR A 45 0.35 3.90 -2.65
N LYS A 46 0.14 2.71 -2.07
CA LYS A 46 -1.06 2.36 -1.31
C LYS A 46 -0.91 2.59 0.20
N GLY A 47 0.24 3.11 0.67
CA GLY A 47 0.54 3.26 2.10
C GLY A 47 0.60 1.91 2.83
N ARG A 48 0.97 0.83 2.12
CA ARG A 48 0.99 -0.54 2.65
C ARG A 48 2.41 -1.07 2.88
N CYS A 49 3.43 -0.22 2.73
CA CYS A 49 4.79 -0.58 3.09
C CYS A 49 4.90 -0.99 4.57
N ILE A 50 5.83 -1.89 4.85
CA ILE A 50 6.16 -2.36 6.19
C ILE A 50 7.05 -1.31 6.86
N THR A 51 6.47 -0.14 7.12
CA THR A 51 7.08 0.95 7.89
C THR A 51 6.70 0.81 9.37
N ALA A 52 7.47 1.47 10.23
CA ALA A 52 7.31 1.44 11.68
C ALA A 52 5.88 1.73 12.14
N ASP A 53 5.33 2.82 11.62
CA ASP A 53 4.00 3.31 11.91
C ASP A 53 2.91 2.33 11.42
N ASN A 54 3.12 1.70 10.27
CA ASN A 54 2.18 0.74 9.71
C ASN A 54 2.19 -0.60 10.45
N LEU A 55 3.35 -1.01 10.95
CA LEU A 55 3.47 -2.17 11.84
C LEU A 55 2.79 -1.89 13.19
N GLN A 56 3.01 -0.71 13.76
CA GLN A 56 2.36 -0.28 15.00
C GLN A 56 0.82 -0.25 14.86
N LYS A 57 0.29 0.33 13.79
CA LYS A 57 -1.16 0.32 13.49
C LYS A 57 -1.76 -1.08 13.38
N ARG A 58 -0.95 -2.08 13.01
CA ARG A 58 -1.35 -3.49 12.90
C ARG A 58 -1.10 -4.30 14.17
N GLY A 59 -0.49 -3.72 15.19
CA GLY A 59 -0.10 -4.42 16.42
C GLY A 59 1.01 -5.46 16.21
N TRP A 60 1.80 -5.33 15.14
CA TRP A 60 2.90 -6.26 14.87
C TRP A 60 4.16 -5.83 15.64
N PRO A 61 5.01 -6.79 16.07
CA PRO A 61 6.29 -6.46 16.69
C PRO A 61 7.09 -5.52 15.80
N HIS A 62 7.53 -4.41 16.36
CA HIS A 62 8.33 -3.42 15.66
C HIS A 62 9.32 -2.74 16.60
N HIS A 63 10.40 -2.20 16.04
CA HIS A 63 11.37 -1.42 16.80
C HIS A 63 10.86 0.02 16.97
N SER A 64 10.79 0.53 18.19
CA SER A 64 10.42 1.93 18.43
C SER A 64 11.46 2.93 17.89
N SER A 65 12.65 2.47 17.50
CA SER A 65 13.71 3.30 16.96
C SER A 65 14.21 2.77 15.62
N CYS A 66 14.62 3.70 14.75
CA CYS A 66 15.21 3.43 13.45
C CYS A 66 16.62 2.87 13.62
N SER A 67 16.87 1.67 13.09
CA SER A 67 18.18 0.99 13.19
C SER A 67 19.29 1.68 12.37
N LEU A 68 18.92 2.39 11.30
CA LEU A 68 19.87 3.10 10.44
C LEU A 68 20.28 4.46 11.01
N CYS A 69 19.33 5.15 11.64
CA CYS A 69 19.50 6.54 12.07
C CYS A 69 19.71 6.70 13.58
N GLN A 70 19.46 5.66 14.39
CA GLN A 70 19.58 5.64 15.85
C GLN A 70 18.83 6.80 16.57
N GLY A 71 18.00 7.53 15.84
CA GLY A 71 17.28 8.71 16.27
C GLY A 71 15.90 8.40 16.82
N ILE A 72 15.40 9.35 17.61
CA ILE A 72 14.05 9.38 18.18
C ILE A 72 13.01 9.26 17.05
N GLN A 73 11.97 8.46 17.29
CA GLN A 73 10.77 8.27 16.48
C GLN A 73 10.54 9.34 15.40
N GLU A 74 10.64 8.93 14.13
CA GLU A 74 10.17 9.70 12.99
C GLU A 74 8.64 9.88 13.13
N ASN A 75 8.20 11.06 13.58
CA ASN A 75 6.79 11.43 13.59
C ASN A 75 6.42 12.09 12.24
N CYS A 76 5.15 12.07 11.88
CA CYS A 76 4.63 12.63 10.61
C CYS A 76 4.83 14.16 10.46
N HIS A 77 5.33 14.84 11.48
CA HIS A 77 5.59 16.29 11.50
C HIS A 77 7.07 16.65 11.27
N GLN A 78 7.98 15.69 11.14
CA GLN A 78 9.37 15.95 10.78
C GLN A 78 9.57 15.88 9.25
N SER A 79 9.00 16.85 8.53
CA SER A 79 9.43 17.19 7.16
C SER A 79 9.42 18.69 7.00
N SER A 80 10.35 19.33 7.71
CA SER A 80 10.77 20.70 7.47
C SER A 80 12.15 20.89 8.07
N VAL A 81 13.17 20.45 7.31
CA VAL A 81 14.46 21.13 7.23
C VAL A 81 14.86 21.16 5.77
#